data_AF-A0A969E5W1-F1
#
_entry.id   AF-A0A969E5W1-F1
#
_cell.length_a   1.000
_cell.length_b   1.000
_cell.length_c   1.000
_cell.angle_alpha   90.00
_cell.angle_beta   90.00
_cell.angle_gamma   90.00
#
_symmetry.space_group_name_H-M   'P 1'
#
loop_
_entity.id
_entity.type
_entity.pdbx_description
1 polymer ?
#
loop_
_entity_poly.entity_id
_entity_poly.type
_entity_poly.pdbx_seq_one_letter_code
_entity_poly.pdbx_strand_id
1 'polypeptide(L)'
;MARVTATDNCTSTVTFTTTKESGTAFNVGVTRVVVSAKDAQNNTSDCIFDVDVRKVTGVTATCPTTDATAPTFTNCPANITLTTQGFGAAASWNAPSVSDDCYPIVVRLSQRSGTVFPKGTTTVTYTATDSKNNVGYVVALT
;
A
#
# COMPACT_ATOMS: atom_id res chain seq x y z
N MET A 1 -0.94 6.06 -7.88
CA MET A 1 -1.05 5.67 -9.30
C MET A 1 0.25 6.10 -9.94
N ALA A 2 1.12 5.17 -10.33
CA ALA A 2 2.39 5.51 -10.96
C ALA A 2 2.11 5.96 -12.40
N ARG A 3 2.61 7.12 -12.79
CA ARG A 3 2.44 7.68 -14.13
C ARG A 3 3.55 7.13 -15.03
N VAL A 4 3.16 6.49 -16.14
CA VAL A 4 4.11 6.07 -17.19
C VAL A 4 4.63 7.30 -17.91
N THR A 5 5.93 7.34 -18.17
CA THR A 5 6.59 8.42 -18.93
C THR A 5 7.45 7.81 -20.03
N ALA A 6 7.43 8.40 -21.22
CA ALA A 6 8.35 8.10 -22.30
C ALA A 6 8.84 9.42 -22.89
N THR A 7 10.09 9.43 -23.35
CA THR A 7 10.72 10.55 -24.05
C THR A 7 11.04 10.11 -25.46
N ASP A 8 10.64 10.91 -26.43
CA ASP A 8 11.00 10.72 -27.83
C ASP A 8 11.72 11.98 -28.33
N ASN A 9 12.74 11.80 -29.17
CA ASN A 9 13.58 12.89 -29.68
C ASN A 9 12.97 13.59 -30.90
N CYS A 10 11.89 13.03 -31.47
CA CYS A 10 11.26 13.52 -32.69
C CYS A 10 9.80 13.95 -32.52
N THR A 11 9.13 13.62 -31.42
CA THR A 11 7.69 13.92 -31.24
C THR A 11 7.32 14.25 -29.79
N SER A 12 6.26 15.06 -29.64
CA SER A 12 5.63 15.36 -28.35
C SER A 12 4.44 14.46 -28.02
N THR A 13 4.04 13.56 -28.94
CA THR A 13 2.82 12.76 -28.82
C THR A 13 3.17 11.27 -28.84
N VAL A 14 3.20 10.69 -27.65
CA VAL A 14 3.41 9.25 -27.44
C VAL A 14 2.11 8.63 -26.99
N THR A 15 1.74 7.51 -27.61
CA THR A 15 0.58 6.71 -27.19
C THR A 15 1.06 5.54 -26.33
N PHE A 16 0.35 5.27 -25.24
CA PHE A 16 0.65 4.16 -24.34
C PHE A 16 -0.43 3.09 -24.44
N THR A 17 -0.01 1.82 -24.46
CA THR A 17 -0.89 0.68 -24.32
C THR A 17 -0.33 -0.26 -23.25
N THR A 18 -1.19 -0.90 -22.46
CA THR A 18 -0.78 -1.88 -21.46
C THR A 18 -1.57 -3.17 -21.61
N THR A 19 -0.95 -4.32 -21.32
CA THR A 19 -1.67 -5.60 -21.27
C THR A 19 -2.56 -5.72 -20.03
N LYS A 20 -2.31 -4.91 -18.98
CA LYS A 20 -3.11 -4.82 -17.76
C LYS A 20 -3.16 -3.38 -17.25
N GLU A 21 -4.37 -2.87 -17.05
CA GLU A 21 -4.59 -1.54 -16.49
C GLU A 21 -4.23 -1.51 -15.00
N SER A 22 -3.79 -0.34 -14.51
CA SER A 22 -3.57 -0.14 -13.09
C SER A 22 -4.87 -0.35 -12.31
N GLY A 23 -4.82 -1.18 -11.26
CA GLY A 23 -5.99 -1.50 -10.43
C GLY A 23 -6.79 -2.72 -10.91
N THR A 24 -6.42 -3.34 -12.04
CA THR A 24 -6.99 -4.63 -12.44
C THR A 24 -6.59 -5.71 -11.43
N ALA A 25 -7.53 -6.57 -11.05
CA ALA A 25 -7.23 -7.72 -10.21
C ALA A 25 -6.39 -8.76 -10.97
N PHE A 26 -5.49 -9.44 -10.24
CA PHE A 26 -4.65 -10.51 -10.76
C PHE A 26 -5.03 -11.84 -10.08
N ASN A 27 -5.08 -12.91 -10.86
CA ASN A 27 -5.22 -14.26 -10.31
C ASN A 27 -3.91 -14.70 -9.65
N VAL A 28 -3.99 -15.71 -8.77
CA VAL A 28 -2.82 -16.39 -8.22
C VAL A 28 -1.94 -16.92 -9.35
N GLY A 29 -0.64 -16.67 -9.25
CA GLY A 29 0.39 -17.02 -10.23
C GLY A 29 1.19 -15.81 -10.67
N VAL A 30 2.09 -16.02 -11.63
CA VAL A 30 2.89 -14.95 -12.23
C VAL A 30 2.15 -14.42 -13.46
N THR A 31 1.87 -13.12 -13.49
CA THR A 31 1.32 -12.42 -14.64
C THR A 31 2.33 -11.44 -15.20
N ARG A 32 2.71 -11.61 -16.47
CA ARG A 32 3.58 -10.66 -17.18
C ARG A 32 2.78 -9.45 -17.67
N VAL A 33 3.19 -8.26 -17.25
CA VAL A 33 2.62 -6.99 -17.71
C VAL A 33 3.59 -6.33 -18.69
N VAL A 34 3.06 -5.91 -19.84
CA VAL A 34 3.81 -5.22 -20.89
C VAL A 34 3.17 -3.85 -21.08
N VAL A 35 3.99 -2.81 -20.99
CA VAL A 35 3.61 -1.42 -21.27
C VAL A 35 4.38 -0.99 -22.52
N SER A 36 3.66 -0.71 -23.60
CA SER A 36 4.23 -0.26 -24.86
C SER A 36 4.02 1.23 -25.05
N ALA A 37 5.09 1.95 -25.37
CA ALA A 37 5.08 3.34 -25.78
C ALA A 37 5.32 3.40 -27.29
N LYS A 38 4.47 4.16 -27.99
CA LYS A 38 4.49 4.27 -29.45
C LYS A 38 4.55 5.73 -29.89
N ASP A 39 5.51 6.06 -30.74
CA ASP A 39 5.63 7.40 -31.33
C ASP A 39 4.70 7.60 -32.55
N ALA A 40 4.67 8.82 -33.09
CA ALA A 40 3.84 9.15 -34.27
C ALA A 40 4.35 8.48 -35.57
N GLN A 41 5.58 7.99 -35.59
CA GLN A 41 6.18 7.22 -36.68
C GLN A 41 6.01 5.71 -36.49
N ASN A 42 5.23 5.30 -35.50
CA ASN A 42 4.90 3.90 -35.21
C ASN A 42 6.09 3.08 -34.66
N ASN A 43 7.17 3.72 -34.18
CA ASN A 43 8.22 3.04 -33.43
C ASN A 43 7.72 2.73 -32.03
N THR A 44 8.06 1.55 -31.52
CA THR A 44 7.59 1.04 -30.23
C THR A 44 8.74 0.73 -29.29
N SER A 45 8.58 1.08 -28.02
CA SER A 45 9.45 0.64 -26.92
C SER A 45 8.61 0.03 -25.82
N ASP A 46 9.03 -1.14 -25.33
CA ASP A 46 8.28 -1.91 -24.33
C ASP A 46 8.99 -1.93 -22.98
N CYS A 47 8.23 -1.78 -21.91
CA CYS A 47 8.64 -2.04 -20.54
C CYS A 47 7.89 -3.25 -20.01
N ILE A 48 8.62 -4.24 -19.47
CA ILE A 48 8.07 -5.53 -19.06
C ILE A 48 8.38 -5.75 -17.59
N PHE A 49 7.37 -6.15 -16.82
CA PHE A 49 7.53 -6.57 -15.44
C PHE A 49 6.60 -7.74 -15.11
N ASP A 50 7.01 -8.59 -14.18
CA ASP A 50 6.24 -9.74 -13.73
C ASP A 50 5.55 -9.42 -12.38
N VAL A 51 4.26 -9.73 -12.29
CA VAL A 51 3.44 -9.62 -11.07
C VAL A 51 3.25 -11.03 -10.50
N ASP A 52 3.91 -11.35 -9.39
CA ASP A 52 3.82 -12.65 -8.71
C ASP A 52 2.79 -12.61 -7.57
N VAL A 53 1.59 -13.15 -7.81
CA VAL A 53 0.54 -13.29 -6.79
C VAL A 53 0.60 -14.68 -6.20
N ARG A 54 1.13 -14.83 -4.99
CA ARG A 54 1.24 -16.12 -4.32
C ARG A 54 -0.02 -16.44 -3.51
N LYS A 55 -0.55 -17.65 -3.67
CA LYS A 55 -1.52 -18.20 -2.74
C LYS A 55 -0.77 -18.61 -1.48
N VAL A 56 -1.15 -18.04 -0.35
CA VAL A 56 -0.69 -18.51 0.95
C VAL A 56 -1.44 -19.82 1.24
N THR A 57 -0.83 -20.95 0.91
CA THR A 57 -1.29 -22.29 1.29
C THR A 57 -0.56 -22.73 2.56
N GLY A 58 -1.29 -23.22 3.55
CA GLY A 58 -0.73 -23.57 4.88
C GLY A 58 -1.25 -22.68 6.01
N VAL A 59 -1.94 -21.59 5.69
CA VAL A 59 -2.89 -20.98 6.63
C VAL A 59 -4.18 -21.80 6.54
N THR A 60 -4.19 -22.98 7.14
CA THR A 60 -5.39 -23.36 7.89
C THR A 60 -5.40 -22.38 9.06
N ALA A 61 -5.93 -21.18 8.80
CA ALA A 61 -6.49 -20.38 9.88
C ALA A 61 -7.58 -21.27 10.46
N THR A 62 -7.24 -22.09 11.46
CA THR A 62 -8.20 -22.49 12.46
C THR A 62 -8.53 -21.21 13.19
N CYS A 63 -9.34 -20.39 12.54
CA CYS A 63 -10.02 -19.28 13.15
C CYS A 63 -11.26 -19.90 13.79
N PRO A 64 -11.29 -20.07 15.12
CA PRO A 64 -12.46 -20.63 15.80
C PRO A 64 -13.74 -19.92 15.35
N THR A 65 -14.86 -20.64 15.27
CA THR A 65 -16.15 -20.02 14.96
C THR A 65 -16.51 -18.89 15.92
N THR A 66 -15.97 -18.96 17.14
CA THR A 66 -16.17 -18.03 18.25
C THR A 66 -14.89 -17.31 18.66
N ASP A 67 -13.96 -17.07 17.72
CA ASP A 67 -12.82 -16.24 18.09
C ASP A 67 -13.29 -14.84 18.54
N ALA A 68 -12.74 -14.41 19.66
CA ALA A 68 -13.01 -13.15 20.34
C ALA A 68 -11.71 -12.33 20.50
N THR A 69 -10.65 -12.71 19.80
CA THR A 69 -9.32 -12.12 19.93
C THR A 69 -9.13 -11.09 18.84
N ALA A 70 -8.75 -9.87 19.22
CA ALA A 70 -8.47 -8.85 18.23
C ALA A 70 -7.07 -9.01 17.62
N PRO A 71 -6.89 -8.58 16.35
CA PRO A 71 -5.56 -8.51 15.74
C PRO A 71 -4.57 -7.75 16.61
N THR A 72 -3.39 -8.35 16.79
CA THR A 72 -2.32 -7.77 17.60
C THR A 72 -1.36 -6.98 16.73
N PHE A 73 -1.07 -5.75 17.15
CA PHE A 73 -0.03 -4.92 16.54
C PHE A 73 1.31 -5.11 17.24
N THR A 74 2.38 -5.21 16.46
CA THR A 74 3.77 -5.25 16.93
C THR A 74 4.61 -4.22 16.17
N ASN A 75 5.76 -3.84 16.74
CA ASN A 75 6.63 -2.78 16.19
C ASN A 75 5.89 -1.45 16.00
N CYS A 76 5.04 -1.10 16.97
CA CYS A 76 4.29 0.15 16.97
C CYS A 76 5.25 1.35 17.02
N PRO A 77 5.02 2.40 16.20
CA PRO A 77 5.84 3.61 16.25
C PRO A 77 5.81 4.23 17.64
N ALA A 78 6.97 4.72 18.11
CA ALA A 78 7.03 5.61 19.25
C ALA A 78 6.47 7.00 18.88
N ASN A 79 6.24 7.83 19.89
CA ASN A 79 5.83 9.21 19.66
C ASN A 79 6.92 9.98 18.90
N ILE A 80 6.50 10.78 17.93
CA ILE A 80 7.40 11.61 17.12
C ILE A 80 7.24 13.06 17.54
N THR A 81 8.36 13.74 17.78
CA THR A 81 8.39 15.18 18.05
C THR A 81 9.19 15.86 16.95
N LEU A 82 8.56 16.79 16.23
CA LEU A 82 9.20 17.57 15.18
C LEU A 82 9.13 19.07 15.50
N THR A 83 10.16 19.78 15.09
CA THR A 83 10.19 21.24 15.13
C THR A 83 10.12 21.79 13.71
N THR A 84 9.36 22.86 13.53
CA THR A 84 9.24 23.56 12.24
C THR A 84 9.16 25.06 12.51
N GLN A 85 9.77 25.84 11.61
CA GLN A 85 9.65 27.30 11.57
C GLN A 85 8.49 27.74 10.66
N GLY A 86 7.86 26.80 9.95
CA GLY A 86 6.74 27.02 9.04
C GLY A 86 5.41 26.52 9.59
N PHE A 87 4.46 26.27 8.70
CA PHE A 87 3.10 25.87 9.06
C PHE A 87 2.94 24.40 9.48
N GLY A 88 3.96 23.55 9.22
CA GLY A 88 3.90 22.12 9.54
C GLY A 88 5.23 21.39 9.33
N ALA A 89 5.26 20.12 9.69
CA ALA A 89 6.40 19.22 9.52
C ALA A 89 5.94 17.84 9.02
N ALA A 90 6.74 17.20 8.16
CA ALA A 90 6.46 15.84 7.70
C ALA A 90 6.93 14.82 8.73
N ALA A 91 6.01 14.01 9.26
CA ALA A 91 6.36 12.91 10.17
C ALA A 91 6.48 11.59 9.40
N SER A 92 7.55 10.85 9.66
CA SER A 92 7.84 9.57 9.01
C SER A 92 8.08 8.50 10.08
N TRP A 93 7.46 7.35 9.90
CA TRP A 93 7.58 6.17 10.76
C TRP A 93 7.52 4.88 9.94
N ASN A 94 8.00 3.78 10.55
CA ASN A 94 7.79 2.43 10.04
C ASN A 94 6.38 1.97 10.41
N ALA A 95 5.64 1.41 9.45
CA ALA A 95 4.31 0.89 9.74
C ALA A 95 4.38 -0.29 10.73
N PRO A 96 3.45 -0.41 11.69
CA PRO A 96 3.40 -1.56 12.57
C PRO A 96 3.10 -2.83 11.79
N SER A 97 3.57 -3.95 12.31
CA SER A 97 3.17 -5.29 11.84
C SER A 97 1.88 -5.70 12.54
N VAL A 98 1.00 -6.42 11.84
CA VAL A 98 -0.23 -6.96 12.40
C VAL A 98 -0.25 -8.47 12.22
N SER A 99 -0.68 -9.18 13.25
CA SER A 99 -0.84 -10.63 13.23
C SER A 99 -2.08 -11.04 13.98
N ASP A 100 -2.75 -12.05 13.45
CA ASP A 100 -3.87 -12.76 14.03
C ASP A 100 -3.87 -14.18 13.44
N ASP A 101 -4.61 -15.13 14.02
CA ASP A 101 -4.84 -16.45 13.42
C ASP A 101 -6.13 -16.47 12.56
N CYS A 102 -6.97 -15.44 12.66
CA CYS A 102 -8.16 -15.18 11.86
C CYS A 102 -7.88 -14.27 10.65
N TYR A 103 -7.79 -14.88 9.47
CA TYR A 103 -7.61 -14.18 8.19
C TYR A 103 -8.91 -14.13 7.38
N PRO A 104 -9.07 -13.16 6.46
CA PRO A 104 -8.17 -12.03 6.19
C PRO A 104 -8.20 -10.96 7.29
N ILE A 105 -7.06 -10.29 7.50
CA ILE A 105 -6.96 -9.08 8.34
C ILE A 105 -7.02 -7.85 7.44
N VAL A 106 -7.92 -6.92 7.75
CA VAL A 106 -8.13 -5.67 7.03
C VAL A 106 -7.60 -4.51 7.86
N VAL A 107 -6.60 -3.79 7.35
CA VAL A 107 -5.99 -2.63 8.04
C VAL A 107 -6.52 -1.31 7.47
N ARG A 108 -6.78 -0.34 8.34
CA ARG A 108 -7.11 1.06 8.06
C ARG A 108 -6.20 1.97 8.88
N LEU A 109 -5.92 3.16 8.35
CA LEU A 109 -5.05 4.15 8.98
C LEU A 109 -5.65 5.54 8.80
N SER A 110 -5.51 6.40 9.81
CA SER A 110 -5.98 7.78 9.75
C SER A 110 -5.05 8.69 8.92
N GLN A 111 -3.73 8.48 8.99
CA GLN A 111 -2.73 9.20 8.20
C GLN A 111 -1.59 8.27 7.78
N ARG A 112 -0.97 8.57 6.63
CA ARG A 112 0.15 7.80 6.09
C ARG A 112 1.48 8.37 6.59
N SER A 113 2.48 7.50 6.75
CA SER A 113 3.87 7.92 6.96
C SER A 113 4.30 8.88 5.83
N GLY A 114 4.98 9.96 6.20
CA GLY A 114 5.35 11.07 5.31
C GLY A 114 4.32 12.20 5.22
N THR A 115 3.17 12.10 5.89
CA THR A 115 2.16 13.18 5.92
C THR A 115 2.72 14.42 6.64
N VAL A 116 2.42 15.61 6.11
CA VAL A 116 2.72 16.89 6.76
C VAL A 116 1.62 17.22 7.76
N PHE A 117 2.00 17.41 9.01
CA PHE A 117 1.10 17.78 10.09
C PHE A 117 1.26 19.27 10.44
N PRO A 118 0.15 19.99 10.71
CA PRO A 118 0.23 21.35 11.21
C PRO A 118 0.83 21.38 12.62
N LYS A 119 1.21 22.57 13.08
CA LYS A 119 1.67 22.75 14.46
C LYS A 119 0.58 22.29 15.46
N GLY A 120 0.97 21.43 16.40
CA GLY A 120 0.09 20.85 17.41
C GLY A 120 0.37 19.37 17.57
N THR A 121 -0.48 18.68 18.33
CA THR A 121 -0.42 17.22 18.47
C THR A 121 -1.46 16.60 17.54
N THR A 122 -1.04 15.65 16.71
CA THR A 122 -1.93 14.84 15.88
C THR A 122 -1.84 13.37 16.27
N THR A 123 -3.00 12.77 16.53
CA THR A 123 -3.12 11.34 16.79
C THR A 123 -3.23 10.58 15.47
N VAL A 124 -2.29 9.67 15.22
CA VAL A 124 -2.35 8.71 14.11
C VAL A 124 -2.82 7.37 14.64
N THR A 125 -3.91 6.82 14.09
CA THR A 125 -4.50 5.56 14.51
C THR A 125 -4.43 4.53 13.39
N TYR A 126 -4.00 3.33 13.75
CA TYR A 126 -4.15 2.12 12.94
C TYR A 126 -5.27 1.26 13.52
N THR A 127 -6.12 0.74 12.64
CA THR A 127 -7.22 -0.16 12.97
C THR A 127 -7.08 -1.43 12.15
N ALA A 128 -7.12 -2.58 12.79
CA ALA A 128 -7.11 -3.89 12.13
C ALA A 128 -8.36 -4.67 12.51
N THR A 129 -9.01 -5.26 11.51
CA THR A 129 -10.21 -6.08 11.67
C THR A 129 -9.98 -7.45 11.06
N ASP A 130 -10.22 -8.52 11.81
CA ASP A 130 -10.10 -9.90 11.32
C ASP A 130 -11.38 -10.37 10.59
N SER A 131 -11.46 -11.66 10.27
CA SER A 131 -12.63 -12.27 9.63
C SER A 131 -13.80 -12.59 10.56
N LYS A 132 -13.64 -12.38 11.87
CA LYS A 132 -14.69 -12.52 12.90
C LYS A 132 -15.19 -11.18 13.42
N ASN A 133 -14.70 -10.08 12.82
CA ASN A 133 -14.98 -8.70 13.17
C ASN A 133 -14.42 -8.27 14.53
N ASN A 134 -13.41 -8.97 15.06
CA ASN A 134 -12.63 -8.44 16.18
C ASN A 134 -11.78 -7.28 15.69
N VAL A 135 -11.68 -6.23 16.50
CA VAL A 135 -11.01 -4.98 16.10
C VAL A 135 -9.90 -4.61 17.07
N GLY A 136 -8.67 -4.57 16.55
CA GLY A 136 -7.50 -4.05 17.24
C GLY A 136 -7.23 -2.60 16.84
N TYR A 137 -6.72 -1.81 17.79
CA TYR A 137 -6.29 -0.43 17.55
C TYR A 137 -4.90 -0.19 18.11
N VAL A 138 -4.11 0.62 17.41
CA VAL A 138 -2.92 1.25 18.00
C VAL A 138 -2.85 2.72 17.60
N VAL A 139 -2.37 3.53 18.54
CA VAL A 139 -2.15 4.95 18.36
C VAL A 139 -0.66 5.23 18.32
N ALA A 140 -0.22 5.94 17.29
CA ALA A 140 1.04 6.67 17.27
C ALA A 140 0.71 8.16 17.44
N LEU A 141 1.24 8.81 18.48
CA LEU A 141 1.09 10.27 18.62
C LEU A 141 2.24 10.96 17.88
N THR A 142 1.90 11.98 17.10
CA THR A 142 2.83 12.82 16.34
C THR A 142 2.66 14.29 16.68
#